data_AF-A0A2E9WKX9-F1
#
_entry.id   AF-A0A2E9WKX9-F1
#
_cell.length_a   1.000
_cell.length_b   1.000
_cell.length_c   1.000
_cell.angle_alpha   90.00
_cell.angle_beta   90.00
_cell.angle_gamma   90.00
#
_symmetry.space_group_name_H-M   'P 1'
#
loop_
_entity.id
_entity.type
_entity.pdbx_description
1 polymer ?
#
loop_
_entity_poly.entity_id
_entity_poly.type
_entity_poly.pdbx_seq_one_letter_code
_entity_poly.pdbx_strand_id
1 'polypeptide(L)'
;MSRTAIISFVGFGAAALVAMQFEGLVARGIVTGFAFGTFVSLTAGLWLKHVIHTQPGRAMQGLLEGFGMKIVCLLISVLCLRYLDAAGAYADWMAFALAYAVSALVGLFSTTWENSRILIRGEGAL
;
A
#
# COMPACT_ATOMS: atom_id res chain seq x y z
N MET A 1 0.40 17.27 6.46
CA MET A 1 0.20 16.02 5.70
C MET A 1 1.50 15.24 5.65
N SER A 2 1.50 13.93 5.91
CA SER A 2 2.69 13.09 5.72
C SER A 2 3.08 13.06 4.23
N ARG A 3 4.38 12.98 3.91
CA ARG A 3 4.84 12.89 2.51
C ARG A 3 4.28 11.64 1.84
N THR A 4 4.09 10.59 2.62
CA THR A 4 3.40 9.36 2.21
C THR A 4 2.02 9.66 1.64
N ALA A 5 1.20 10.50 2.28
CA ALA A 5 -0.12 10.86 1.76
C ALA A 5 -0.02 11.63 0.42
N ILE A 6 0.92 12.56 0.30
CA ILE A 6 1.14 13.32 -0.95
C ILE A 6 1.57 12.39 -2.09
N ILE A 7 2.53 11.50 -1.83
CA ILE A 7 3.02 10.52 -2.81
C ILE A 7 1.89 9.56 -3.21
N SER A 8 1.07 9.14 -2.26
CA SER A 8 -0.11 8.31 -2.53
C SER A 8 -1.14 9.03 -3.40
N PHE A 9 -1.40 10.34 -3.18
CA PHE A 9 -2.32 11.12 -4.04
C PHE A 9 -1.77 11.27 -5.46
N VAL A 10 -0.48 11.58 -5.60
CA VAL A 10 0.17 11.67 -6.93
C VAL A 10 0.12 10.31 -7.63
N GLY A 11 0.44 9.24 -6.91
CA GLY A 11 0.37 7.88 -7.44
C GLY A 11 -1.05 7.47 -7.83
N PHE A 12 -2.07 7.88 -7.06
CA PHE A 12 -3.48 7.63 -7.39
C PHE A 12 -3.89 8.38 -8.67
N GLY A 13 -3.45 9.63 -8.83
CA GLY A 13 -3.63 10.39 -10.07
C GLY A 13 -3.00 9.70 -11.27
N ALA A 14 -1.76 9.22 -11.13
CA ALA A 14 -1.09 8.44 -12.18
C ALA A 14 -1.83 7.14 -12.50
N ALA A 15 -2.29 6.39 -11.48
CA ALA A 15 -3.07 5.18 -11.66
C ALA A 15 -4.41 5.45 -12.37
N ALA A 16 -5.08 6.56 -12.04
CA ALA A 16 -6.30 6.98 -12.72
C ALA A 16 -6.04 7.33 -14.19
N LEU A 17 -4.96 8.05 -14.50
CA LEU A 17 -4.57 8.36 -15.88
C LEU A 17 -4.25 7.09 -16.69
N VAL A 18 -3.57 6.12 -16.06
CA VAL A 18 -3.32 4.81 -16.69
C VAL A 18 -4.63 4.06 -16.90
N ALA A 19 -5.54 4.07 -15.91
CA ALA A 19 -6.84 3.43 -16.02
C ALA A 19 -7.70 4.01 -17.16
N MET A 20 -7.56 5.30 -17.49
CA MET A 20 -8.25 5.90 -18.65
C MET A 20 -7.84 5.31 -20.00
N GLN A 21 -6.69 4.63 -20.08
CA GLN A 21 -6.24 3.95 -21.30
C GLN A 21 -6.86 2.55 -21.48
N PHE A 22 -7.63 2.08 -20.49
CA PHE A 22 -8.26 0.77 -20.50
C PHE A 22 -9.76 0.90 -20.29
N GLU A 23 -10.52 -0.08 -20.78
CA GLU A 23 -11.96 -0.12 -20.60
C GLU A 23 -12.38 -1.27 -19.67
N GLY A 24 -13.56 -1.12 -19.07
CA GLY A 24 -14.23 -2.20 -18.33
C GLY A 24 -13.50 -2.67 -17.06
N LEU A 25 -13.31 -3.99 -16.96
CA LEU A 25 -12.82 -4.67 -15.76
C LEU A 25 -11.36 -4.33 -15.43
N VAL A 26 -10.54 -4.06 -16.45
CA VAL A 26 -9.11 -3.74 -16.28
C VAL A 26 -8.95 -2.39 -15.60
N ALA A 27 -9.67 -1.36 -16.07
CA ALA A 27 -9.65 -0.03 -15.46
C ALA A 27 -10.10 -0.06 -13.98
N ARG A 28 -11.17 -0.81 -13.68
CA ARG A 28 -11.63 -1.01 -12.31
C ARG A 28 -10.60 -1.74 -11.46
N GLY A 29 -9.94 -2.77 -12.00
CA GLY A 29 -8.84 -3.47 -11.36
C GLY A 29 -7.70 -2.53 -10.99
N ILE A 30 -7.26 -1.67 -11.91
CA ILE A 30 -6.17 -0.71 -11.67
C ILE A 30 -6.55 0.25 -10.52
N VAL A 31 -7.70 0.91 -10.62
CA VAL A 31 -8.12 1.92 -9.63
C VAL A 31 -8.32 1.29 -8.25
N THR A 32 -9.04 0.17 -8.17
CA THR A 32 -9.30 -0.50 -6.90
C THR A 32 -8.07 -1.15 -6.31
N GLY A 33 -7.20 -1.76 -7.12
CA GLY A 33 -5.93 -2.31 -6.69
C GLY A 33 -5.02 -1.25 -6.10
N PHE A 34 -4.88 -0.11 -6.78
CA PHE A 34 -4.07 0.99 -6.28
C PHE A 34 -4.67 1.61 -5.00
N ALA A 35 -5.98 1.83 -4.96
CA ALA A 35 -6.67 2.37 -3.78
C ALA A 35 -6.51 1.45 -2.57
N PHE A 36 -6.73 0.15 -2.75
CA PHE A 36 -6.65 -0.83 -1.69
C PHE A 36 -5.20 -1.00 -1.19
N GLY A 37 -4.22 -1.09 -2.09
CA GLY A 37 -2.82 -1.20 -1.68
C GLY A 37 -2.28 0.06 -1.02
N THR A 38 -2.79 1.23 -1.39
CA THR A 38 -2.54 2.49 -0.68
C THR A 38 -3.11 2.44 0.73
N PHE A 39 -4.37 2.01 0.88
CA PHE A 39 -5.03 1.89 2.18
C PHE A 39 -4.27 0.95 3.13
N VAL A 40 -3.89 -0.24 2.64
CA VAL A 40 -3.10 -1.20 3.42
C VAL A 40 -1.73 -0.63 3.76
N SER A 41 -1.09 0.09 2.84
CA SER A 41 0.21 0.72 3.08
C SER A 41 0.17 1.83 4.12
N LEU A 42 -0.87 2.67 4.12
CA LEU A 42 -1.07 3.70 5.13
C LEU A 42 -1.31 3.08 6.51
N THR A 43 -2.14 2.04 6.58
CA THR A 43 -2.41 1.31 7.82
C THR A 43 -1.14 0.68 8.39
N ALA A 44 -0.35 0.00 7.54
CA ALA A 44 0.94 -0.56 7.95
C ALA A 44 1.95 0.53 8.40
N GLY A 45 1.96 1.69 7.74
CA GLY A 45 2.81 2.82 8.12
C GLY A 45 2.42 3.43 9.47
N LEU A 46 1.12 3.55 9.76
CA LEU A 46 0.61 3.99 11.06
C LEU A 46 0.95 2.98 12.16
N TRP A 47 0.82 1.68 11.87
CA TRP A 47 1.25 0.62 12.79
C TRP A 47 2.74 0.72 13.12
N LEU A 48 3.59 0.88 12.10
CA LEU A 48 5.03 1.02 12.30
C LEU A 48 5.37 2.26 13.15
N LYS A 49 4.71 3.40 12.90
CA LYS A 49 4.87 4.60 13.75
C LYS A 49 4.48 4.32 15.19
N HIS A 50 3.36 3.63 15.41
CA HIS A 50 2.94 3.23 16.75
C HIS A 50 3.96 2.31 17.45
N VAL A 51 4.51 1.31 16.74
CA VAL A 51 5.55 0.41 17.26
C VAL A 51 6.84 1.18 17.59
N ILE A 52 7.28 2.09 16.73
CA ILE A 52 8.48 2.90 16.99
C ILE A 52 8.31 3.77 18.24
N HIS A 53 7.14 4.36 18.45
CA HIS A 53 6.86 5.19 19.62
C HIS A 53 6.69 4.39 20.92
N THR A 54 6.12 3.18 20.86
CA THR A 54 5.86 2.37 22.07
C THR A 54 7.01 1.44 22.43
N GLN A 55 7.68 0.86 21.45
CA GLN A 55 8.72 -0.17 21.60
C GLN A 55 9.77 -0.04 20.47
N PRO A 56 10.67 0.96 20.51
CA PRO A 56 11.61 1.24 19.42
C PRO A 56 12.53 0.05 19.09
N GLY A 57 12.86 -0.79 20.09
CA GLY A 57 13.63 -2.02 19.88
C GLY A 57 12.97 -3.05 18.97
N ARG A 58 11.68 -2.90 18.65
CA ARG A 58 10.91 -3.78 17.76
C ARG A 58 10.60 -3.14 16.41
N ALA A 59 11.24 -2.02 16.05
CA ALA A 59 10.98 -1.32 14.79
C ALA A 59 11.14 -2.23 13.56
N MET A 60 12.17 -3.08 13.54
CA MET A 60 12.36 -4.06 12.45
C MET A 60 11.24 -5.09 12.40
N GLN A 61 10.78 -5.58 13.55
CA GLN A 61 9.65 -6.51 13.63
C GLN A 61 8.36 -5.85 13.11
N GLY A 62 8.07 -4.61 13.53
CA GLY A 62 6.91 -3.86 13.03
C GLY A 62 6.95 -3.60 11.52
N LEU A 63 8.15 -3.39 10.95
CA LEU A 63 8.34 -3.26 9.50
C LEU A 63 8.00 -4.57 8.78
N LEU A 64 8.49 -5.70 9.30
CA LEU A 64 8.23 -7.04 8.75
C LEU A 64 6.74 -7.41 8.87
N GLU A 65 6.10 -7.10 10.00
CA GLU A 65 4.66 -7.29 10.20
C GLU A 65 3.85 -6.47 9.18
N GLY A 66 4.20 -5.20 8.98
CA GLY A 66 3.56 -4.35 7.98
C GLY A 66 3.75 -4.86 6.55
N PHE A 67 4.93 -5.42 6.23
CA PHE A 67 5.19 -6.06 4.94
C PHE A 67 4.38 -7.36 4.77
N GLY A 68 4.35 -8.20 5.80
CA GLY A 68 3.55 -9.42 5.83
C GLY A 68 2.07 -9.15 5.63
N MET A 69 1.53 -8.12 6.31
CA MET A 69 0.15 -7.67 6.14
C MET A 69 -0.15 -7.30 4.67
N LYS A 70 0.75 -6.58 4.01
CA LYS A 70 0.59 -6.23 2.58
C LYS A 70 0.50 -7.45 1.68
N ILE A 71 1.34 -8.46 1.91
CA ILE A 71 1.34 -9.72 1.14
C ILE A 71 0.04 -10.50 1.38
N VAL A 72 -0.36 -10.66 2.65
CA VAL A 72 -1.57 -11.40 3.02
C VAL A 72 -2.80 -10.73 2.41
N CYS A 73 -2.93 -9.40 2.50
CA CYS A 73 -4.02 -8.67 1.87
C CYS A 73 -4.03 -8.82 0.33
N LEU A 74 -2.86 -8.75 -0.32
CA LEU A 74 -2.76 -8.98 -1.77
C LEU A 74 -3.25 -10.38 -2.14
N LEU A 75 -2.75 -11.41 -1.45
CA LEU A 75 -3.12 -12.80 -1.73
C LEU A 75 -4.61 -13.03 -1.54
N ILE A 76 -5.19 -12.60 -0.41
CA ILE A 76 -6.62 -12.75 -0.14
C ILE A 76 -7.43 -12.03 -1.23
N SER A 77 -7.11 -10.78 -1.55
CA SER A 77 -7.85 -10.02 -2.56
C SER A 77 -7.76 -10.64 -3.95
N VAL A 78 -6.59 -11.14 -4.36
CA VAL A 78 -6.41 -11.81 -5.65
C VAL A 78 -7.18 -13.13 -5.69
N LEU A 79 -7.12 -13.94 -4.63
CA LEU A 79 -7.90 -15.17 -4.54
C LEU A 79 -9.40 -14.88 -4.61
N CYS A 80 -9.87 -13.84 -3.91
CA CYS A 80 -11.25 -13.40 -3.99
C CYS A 80 -11.63 -13.00 -5.41
N LEU A 81 -10.86 -12.13 -6.07
CA LEU A 81 -11.15 -11.69 -7.44
C LEU A 81 -11.06 -12.84 -8.46
N ARG A 82 -10.20 -13.84 -8.21
CA ARG A 82 -9.99 -14.97 -9.12
C ARG A 82 -11.05 -16.06 -8.99
N TYR A 83 -11.52 -16.34 -7.78
CA TYR A 83 -12.35 -17.51 -7.48
C TYR A 83 -13.77 -17.19 -7.02
N LEU A 84 -14.08 -15.96 -6.62
CA LEU A 84 -15.46 -15.54 -6.37
C LEU A 84 -16.02 -14.85 -7.61
N ASP A 85 -17.01 -15.48 -8.26
CA ASP A 85 -17.64 -14.96 -9.47
C ASP A 85 -18.16 -13.51 -9.30
N ALA A 86 -18.76 -13.23 -8.14
CA ALA A 86 -19.25 -11.88 -7.82
C ALA A 86 -18.13 -10.82 -7.80
N ALA A 87 -16.93 -11.19 -7.37
CA ALA A 87 -15.78 -10.28 -7.31
C ALA A 87 -15.07 -10.18 -8.66
N GLY A 88 -14.88 -11.31 -9.36
CA GLY A 88 -14.28 -11.36 -10.69
C GLY A 88 -15.09 -10.62 -11.76
N ALA A 89 -16.41 -10.54 -11.60
CA ALA A 89 -17.29 -9.73 -12.46
C ALA A 89 -17.12 -8.21 -12.25
N TYR A 90 -16.45 -7.78 -11.19
CA TYR A 90 -16.25 -6.35 -10.89
C TYR A 90 -14.91 -5.81 -11.42
N ALA A 91 -13.82 -6.57 -11.26
CA ALA A 91 -12.47 -6.13 -11.59
C ALA A 91 -11.59 -7.28 -12.07
N ASP A 92 -10.68 -6.99 -13.00
CA ASP A 92 -9.66 -7.94 -13.43
C ASP A 92 -8.61 -8.16 -12.34
N TRP A 93 -8.37 -9.43 -11.99
CA TRP A 93 -7.48 -9.81 -10.89
C TRP A 93 -6.01 -9.52 -11.19
N MET A 94 -5.57 -9.59 -12.45
CA MET A 94 -4.17 -9.30 -12.83
C MET A 94 -3.89 -7.80 -12.74
N ALA A 95 -4.79 -6.99 -13.30
CA ALA A 95 -4.72 -5.54 -13.25
C ALA A 95 -4.75 -5.03 -11.80
N PHE A 96 -5.62 -5.62 -10.97
CA PHE A 96 -5.67 -5.35 -9.53
C PHE A 96 -4.34 -5.68 -8.85
N ALA A 97 -3.82 -6.90 -9.05
CA ALA A 97 -2.60 -7.35 -8.39
C ALA A 97 -1.41 -6.46 -8.72
N LEU A 98 -1.26 -6.09 -9.99
CA LEU A 98 -0.18 -5.23 -10.47
C LEU A 98 -0.28 -3.82 -9.86
N ALA A 99 -1.46 -3.21 -9.92
CA ALA A 99 -1.67 -1.86 -9.38
C ALA A 99 -1.49 -1.82 -7.85
N TYR A 100 -1.97 -2.86 -7.15
CA TYR A 100 -1.72 -3.02 -5.72
C TYR A 100 -0.23 -3.12 -5.43
N ALA A 101 0.51 -3.99 -6.14
CA ALA A 101 1.94 -4.18 -5.93
C ALA A 101 2.72 -2.88 -6.11
N VAL A 102 2.40 -2.12 -7.17
CA VAL A 102 2.99 -0.79 -7.40
C VAL A 102 2.70 0.16 -6.23
N SER A 103 1.45 0.25 -5.77
CA SER A 103 1.12 1.10 -4.62
C SER A 103 1.81 0.65 -3.33
N ALA A 104 1.97 -0.65 -3.12
CA ALA A 104 2.59 -1.23 -1.94
C ALA A 104 4.09 -0.92 -1.89
N LEU A 105 4.76 -0.96 -3.03
CA LEU A 105 6.16 -0.53 -3.21
C LEU A 105 6.30 0.97 -2.95
N VAL A 106 5.46 1.80 -3.57
CA VAL A 106 5.44 3.25 -3.34
C VAL A 106 5.25 3.57 -1.86
N GLY A 107 4.31 2.89 -1.20
CA GLY A 107 4.06 3.00 0.24
C GLY A 107 5.24 2.53 1.09
N LEU A 108 5.94 1.46 0.69
CA LEU A 108 7.11 0.95 1.39
C LEU A 108 8.29 1.92 1.31
N PHE A 109 8.62 2.41 0.12
CA PHE A 109 9.71 3.37 -0.07
C PHE A 109 9.44 4.69 0.67
N SER A 110 8.24 5.24 0.55
CA SER A 110 7.87 6.50 1.21
C SER A 110 7.91 6.39 2.74
N THR A 111 7.36 5.31 3.31
CA THR A 111 7.38 5.07 4.76
C THR A 111 8.80 4.84 5.28
N THR A 112 9.61 4.07 4.55
CA THR A 112 11.01 3.79 4.92
C THR A 112 11.85 5.06 4.89
N TRP A 113 11.65 5.92 3.89
CA TRP A 113 12.32 7.22 3.77
C TRP A 113 11.91 8.23 4.85
N GLU A 114 10.65 8.23 5.27
CA GLU A 114 10.21 9.04 6.41
C GLU A 114 10.87 8.58 7.70
N ASN A 115 10.88 7.27 7.96
CA ASN A 115 11.37 6.72 9.22
C ASN A 115 12.90 6.68 9.32
N SER A 116 13.62 6.49 8.21
CA SER A 116 15.09 6.53 8.21
C SER A 116 15.62 7.89 8.65
N ARG A 117 14.92 8.98 8.31
CA ARG A 117 15.29 10.32 8.79
C ARG A 117 15.04 10.52 10.28
N ILE A 118 14.00 9.93 10.84
CA ILE A 118 13.73 9.99 12.29
C ILE A 118 14.87 9.29 13.05
N LEU A 119 15.35 8.14 12.54
CA LEU A 119 16.46 7.40 13.11
C LEU A 119 17.82 8.12 12.93
N ILE A 120 18.07 8.74 11.76
CA ILE A 120 19.33 9.44 11.47
C ILE A 120 19.41 10.81 12.18
N ARG A 121 18.31 11.53 12.31
CA ARG A 121 18.29 12.87 12.93
C ARG A 121 18.16 12.86 14.45
N GLY A 122 17.87 11.71 15.07
CA GLY A 122 17.67 11.65 16.52
C GLY A 122 16.48 12.47 17.04
N GLU A 123 15.59 12.94 16.15
CA GLU A 123 14.46 13.82 16.49
C GLU A 123 13.27 13.06 17.13
N GLY A 124 13.52 11.93 17.80
CA GLY A 124 12.48 11.06 18.37
C GLY A 124 12.69 10.65 19.83
N ALA A 125 13.55 11.36 20.55
CA ALA A 125 13.76 11.16 21.99
C ALA A 125 13.44 12.43 22.79
N LEU A 126 12.28 13.04 22.54
CA LEU A 126 11.59 13.95 23.47
C LEU A 126 10.08 13.81 23.26
#